data_AF-S7UR54-F1
#
_entry.id   AF-S7UR54-F1
#
_cell.length_a   1.000
_cell.length_b   1.000
_cell.length_c   1.000
_cell.angle_alpha   90.00
_cell.angle_beta   90.00
_cell.angle_gamma   90.00
#
_symmetry.space_group_name_H-M   'P 1'
#
loop_
_entity.id
_entity.type
_entity.pdbx_description
1 polymer ?
#
loop_
_entity_poly.entity_id
_entity_poly.type
_entity_poly.pdbx_seq_one_letter_code
_entity_poly.pdbx_strand_id
1 'polypeptide(L)'
;MTVLDKDEVFRRAVAAVLAQWTILNLAVEHSWGGRGPQRRRQDLYEWIVNTFSTSRVNSTWLAGELSLKLEGMFHVIAEDESDVEVAELLVALHASTRRGDFSLAKEILERHQSCAAAASVDGSRHRQPGALGEDVEGNAGHTSDSSSDQECDMEEDLAGLMANASMTPIGCDGPPATRTRSRTAAREAENTRKGEPGEDEWIQVSRGNRRPRG
;
A
#
# COMPACT_ATOMS: atom_id res chain seq x y z
N MET A 1 4.28 -6.08 -32.55
CA MET A 1 4.26 -5.99 -31.08
C MET A 1 5.66 -6.23 -30.57
N THR A 2 6.25 -5.15 -30.10
CA THR A 2 7.54 -5.10 -29.43
C THR A 2 7.42 -5.64 -28.00
N VAL A 3 8.55 -5.86 -27.32
CA VAL A 3 8.54 -6.34 -25.92
C VAL A 3 7.90 -5.31 -24.99
N LEU A 4 8.06 -4.02 -25.27
CA LEU A 4 7.49 -2.92 -24.50
C LEU A 4 5.95 -2.99 -24.41
N ASP A 5 5.28 -3.36 -25.51
CA ASP A 5 3.82 -3.54 -25.55
C ASP A 5 3.36 -4.63 -24.55
N LYS A 6 4.17 -5.69 -24.37
CA LYS A 6 3.87 -6.79 -23.45
C LYS A 6 3.99 -6.35 -22.00
N ASP A 7 5.08 -5.67 -21.66
CA ASP A 7 5.34 -5.21 -20.30
C ASP A 7 4.33 -4.14 -19.86
N GLU A 8 3.88 -3.27 -20.75
CA GLU A 8 2.83 -2.29 -20.47
C GLU A 8 1.47 -2.97 -20.20
N VAL A 9 1.07 -3.93 -21.04
CA VAL A 9 -0.18 -4.70 -20.83
C VAL A 9 -0.13 -5.48 -19.51
N PHE A 10 1.01 -6.11 -19.19
CA PHE A 10 1.21 -6.77 -17.90
C PHE A 10 1.05 -5.78 -16.74
N ARG A 11 1.80 -4.66 -16.75
CA ARG A 11 1.72 -3.60 -15.74
C ARG A 11 0.31 -3.06 -15.52
N ARG A 12 -0.47 -2.89 -16.60
CA ARG A 12 -1.84 -2.38 -16.52
C ARG A 12 -2.80 -3.41 -15.94
N ALA A 13 -2.64 -4.69 -16.29
CA ALA A 13 -3.43 -5.78 -15.73
C ALA A 13 -3.09 -6.06 -14.24
N VAL A 14 -1.82 -5.98 -13.83
CA VAL A 14 -1.43 -6.07 -12.40
C VAL A 14 -2.11 -4.97 -11.57
N ALA A 15 -2.14 -3.73 -12.07
CA ALA A 15 -2.82 -2.63 -11.39
C ALA A 15 -4.34 -2.87 -11.25
N ALA A 16 -4.97 -3.50 -12.25
CA ALA A 16 -6.38 -3.89 -12.22
C ALA A 16 -6.66 -5.04 -11.23
N VAL A 17 -5.79 -6.06 -11.15
CA VAL A 17 -5.91 -7.14 -10.14
C VAL A 17 -5.85 -6.56 -8.72
N LEU A 18 -4.86 -5.71 -8.44
CA LEU A 18 -4.75 -5.03 -7.13
C LEU A 18 -5.92 -4.08 -6.83
N ALA A 19 -6.65 -3.62 -7.86
CA ALA A 19 -7.86 -2.82 -7.69
C ALA A 19 -9.13 -3.64 -7.52
N GLN A 20 -9.09 -4.94 -7.83
CA GLN A 20 -10.18 -5.88 -7.59
C GLN A 20 -10.01 -6.63 -6.26
N TRP A 21 -8.79 -6.68 -5.73
CA TRP A 21 -8.52 -7.37 -4.46
C TRP A 21 -9.18 -6.64 -3.28
N THR A 22 -10.27 -7.22 -2.79
CA THR A 22 -11.17 -6.67 -1.78
C THR A 22 -10.44 -6.31 -0.49
N ILE A 23 -9.64 -7.22 0.04
CA ILE A 23 -8.91 -7.01 1.30
C ILE A 23 -7.91 -5.85 1.21
N LEU A 24 -7.25 -5.67 0.07
CA LEU A 24 -6.33 -4.56 -0.17
C LEU A 24 -7.06 -3.23 -0.32
N ASN A 25 -8.24 -3.22 -0.95
CA ASN A 25 -9.10 -2.03 -1.01
C ASN A 25 -9.63 -1.63 0.38
N LEU A 26 -10.10 -2.58 1.19
CA LEU A 26 -10.54 -2.34 2.58
C LEU A 26 -9.38 -1.82 3.46
N ALA A 27 -8.18 -2.40 3.32
CA ALA A 27 -6.97 -1.93 3.98
C ALA A 27 -6.63 -0.48 3.61
N VAL A 28 -6.86 -0.12 2.35
CA VAL A 28 -6.66 1.23 1.83
C VAL A 28 -7.69 2.22 2.35
N GLU A 29 -8.97 1.86 2.31
CA GLU A 29 -10.10 2.69 2.69
C GLU A 29 -10.10 2.98 4.20
N HIS A 30 -9.94 1.94 5.02
CA HIS A 30 -9.86 2.07 6.48
C HIS A 30 -8.49 2.53 6.99
N SER A 31 -7.54 2.84 6.10
CA SER A 31 -6.16 3.23 6.45
C SER A 31 -5.48 2.25 7.42
N TRP A 32 -5.68 0.94 7.20
CA TRP A 32 -5.04 -0.12 7.97
C TRP A 32 -3.51 0.03 7.89
N GLY A 33 -2.84 -0.07 9.05
CA GLY A 33 -1.43 0.26 9.21
C GLY A 33 -1.08 1.77 9.23
N GLY A 34 -2.04 2.69 9.29
CA GLY A 34 -1.78 4.12 9.53
C GLY A 34 -1.64 5.00 8.28
N ARG A 35 -0.87 6.10 8.38
CA ARG A 35 -0.82 7.15 7.34
C ARG A 35 -0.12 6.68 6.06
N GLY A 36 -0.70 7.02 4.91
CA GLY A 36 -0.16 6.72 3.58
C GLY A 36 -0.50 5.32 3.02
N PRO A 37 -1.72 4.78 3.19
CA PRO A 37 -2.10 3.50 2.55
C PRO A 37 -1.90 3.51 1.03
N GLN A 38 -2.13 4.65 0.37
CA GLN A 38 -2.07 4.78 -1.09
C GLN A 38 -0.63 4.67 -1.60
N ARG A 39 0.33 5.20 -0.84
CA ARG A 39 1.75 5.03 -1.11
C ARG A 39 2.16 3.56 -0.98
N ARG A 40 1.70 2.87 0.08
CA ARG A 40 1.99 1.43 0.29
C ARG A 40 1.39 0.53 -0.78
N ARG A 41 0.21 0.87 -1.31
CA ARG A 41 -0.37 0.16 -2.47
C ARG A 41 0.47 0.35 -3.72
N GLN A 42 1.04 1.54 -3.94
CA GLN A 42 2.00 1.78 -5.02
C GLN A 42 3.33 1.05 -4.79
N ASP A 43 3.86 1.06 -3.56
CA ASP A 43 5.07 0.31 -3.18
C ASP A 43 4.88 -1.21 -3.43
N LEU A 44 3.71 -1.76 -3.13
CA LEU A 44 3.35 -3.16 -3.39
C LEU A 44 3.27 -3.46 -4.90
N TYR A 45 2.63 -2.58 -5.67
CA TYR A 45 2.56 -2.68 -7.12
C TYR A 45 3.95 -2.72 -7.76
N GLU A 46 4.84 -1.80 -7.38
CA GLU A 46 6.21 -1.74 -7.88
C GLU A 46 7.01 -2.98 -7.49
N TRP A 47 6.83 -3.47 -6.25
CA TRP A 47 7.45 -4.72 -5.81
C TRP A 47 7.00 -5.92 -6.65
N ILE A 48 5.70 -6.06 -6.98
CA ILE A 48 5.21 -7.15 -7.84
C ILE A 48 5.85 -7.06 -9.23
N VAL A 49 5.77 -5.89 -9.89
CA VAL A 49 6.31 -5.69 -11.24
C VAL A 49 7.82 -5.95 -11.29
N ASN A 50 8.58 -5.49 -10.29
CA ASN A 50 10.01 -5.73 -10.18
C ASN A 50 10.33 -7.21 -9.95
N THR A 51 9.54 -7.91 -9.14
CA THR A 51 9.74 -9.33 -8.82
C THR A 51 9.57 -10.22 -10.06
N PHE A 52 8.54 -9.98 -10.87
CA PHE A 52 8.35 -10.65 -12.16
C PHE A 52 9.41 -10.27 -13.21
N SER A 53 9.97 -9.06 -13.14
CA SER A 53 11.05 -8.61 -14.03
C SER A 53 12.41 -9.24 -13.68
N THR A 54 12.66 -9.51 -12.39
CA THR A 54 13.97 -9.95 -11.88
C THR A 54 14.12 -11.48 -11.83
N SER A 55 13.04 -12.22 -11.54
CA SER A 55 13.12 -13.66 -11.29
C SER A 55 11.98 -14.46 -11.91
N ARG A 56 12.14 -15.79 -11.97
CA ARG A 56 11.02 -16.70 -12.21
C ARG A 56 10.24 -16.87 -10.91
N VAL A 57 8.97 -16.48 -10.96
CA VAL A 57 8.05 -16.49 -9.81
C VAL A 57 7.16 -17.72 -9.88
N ASN A 58 7.01 -18.43 -8.76
CA ASN A 58 6.06 -19.53 -8.57
C ASN A 58 4.87 -19.02 -7.74
N SER A 59 3.66 -19.50 -7.98
CA SER A 59 2.44 -19.05 -7.29
C SER A 59 2.53 -19.25 -5.78
N THR A 60 2.89 -20.44 -5.30
CA THR A 60 3.00 -20.76 -3.87
C THR A 60 3.97 -19.85 -3.12
N TRP A 61 5.10 -19.48 -3.74
CA TRP A 61 6.06 -18.55 -3.12
C TRP A 61 5.54 -17.12 -3.16
N LEU A 62 4.91 -16.71 -4.27
CA LEU A 62 4.31 -15.39 -4.39
C LEU A 62 3.15 -15.18 -3.41
N ALA A 63 2.32 -16.18 -3.15
CA ALA A 63 1.25 -16.12 -2.16
C ALA A 63 1.82 -15.85 -0.75
N GLY A 64 2.80 -16.64 -0.31
CA GLY A 64 3.47 -16.44 0.98
C GLY A 64 4.11 -15.06 1.12
N GLU A 65 4.77 -14.55 0.07
CA GLU A 65 5.30 -13.18 0.08
C GLU A 65 4.18 -12.12 0.07
N LEU A 66 3.09 -12.31 -0.70
CA LEU A 66 1.95 -11.39 -0.71
C LEU A 66 1.29 -11.30 0.67
N SER A 67 1.07 -12.43 1.35
CA SER A 67 0.59 -12.49 2.73
C SER A 67 1.55 -11.76 3.69
N LEU A 68 2.87 -12.00 3.58
CA LEU A 68 3.87 -11.29 4.39
C LEU A 68 3.91 -9.78 4.10
N LYS A 69 3.63 -9.35 2.85
CA LYS A 69 3.48 -7.92 2.50
C LYS A 69 2.19 -7.34 3.05
N LEU A 70 1.06 -8.05 3.03
CA LEU A 70 -0.19 -7.59 3.65
C LEU A 70 -0.02 -7.39 5.17
N GLU A 71 0.60 -8.35 5.85
CA GLU A 71 0.86 -8.25 7.29
C GLU A 71 1.86 -7.12 7.60
N GLY A 72 2.99 -7.09 6.89
CA GLY A 72 4.05 -6.11 7.13
C GLY A 72 3.69 -4.67 6.73
N MET A 73 2.92 -4.49 5.65
CA MET A 73 2.57 -3.16 5.12
C MET A 73 1.23 -2.65 5.63
N PHE A 74 0.23 -3.50 5.83
CA PHE A 74 -1.13 -3.11 6.19
C PHE A 74 -1.60 -3.64 7.57
N HIS A 75 -0.89 -4.62 8.16
CA HIS A 75 -1.25 -5.32 9.40
C HIS A 75 -2.51 -6.17 9.27
N VAL A 76 -2.60 -6.89 8.16
CA VAL A 76 -3.79 -7.61 7.69
C VAL A 76 -3.39 -8.98 7.17
N ILE A 77 -4.22 -9.99 7.40
CA ILE A 77 -4.03 -11.36 6.95
C ILE A 77 -5.22 -11.72 6.04
N ALA A 78 -4.98 -12.37 4.91
CA ALA A 78 -6.04 -12.91 4.07
C ALA A 78 -6.58 -14.21 4.69
N GLU A 79 -7.79 -14.15 5.27
CA GLU A 79 -8.46 -15.32 5.87
C GLU A 79 -9.21 -16.19 4.83
N ASP A 80 -9.37 -15.66 3.61
CA ASP A 80 -10.13 -16.25 2.50
C ASP A 80 -9.25 -16.91 1.41
N GLU A 81 -7.94 -17.06 1.67
CA GLU A 81 -6.94 -17.55 0.71
C GLU A 81 -6.85 -16.73 -0.60
N SER A 82 -7.38 -15.50 -0.62
CA SER A 82 -7.36 -14.63 -1.81
C SER A 82 -5.95 -14.18 -2.22
N ASP A 83 -4.96 -14.28 -1.33
CA ASP A 83 -3.54 -14.11 -1.65
C ASP A 83 -3.01 -15.23 -2.56
N VAL A 84 -3.51 -16.45 -2.39
CA VAL A 84 -3.22 -17.60 -3.26
C VAL A 84 -3.85 -17.39 -4.64
N GLU A 85 -5.14 -17.04 -4.69
CA GLU A 85 -5.84 -16.79 -5.96
C GLU A 85 -5.19 -15.66 -6.77
N VAL A 86 -4.84 -14.55 -6.10
CA VAL A 86 -4.14 -13.41 -6.71
C VAL A 86 -2.74 -13.81 -7.18
N ALA A 87 -2.00 -14.61 -6.41
CA ALA A 87 -0.69 -15.10 -6.81
C ALA A 87 -0.76 -15.99 -8.06
N GLU A 88 -1.71 -16.92 -8.14
CA GLU A 88 -1.93 -17.75 -9.32
C GLU A 88 -2.32 -16.93 -10.54
N LEU A 89 -3.25 -15.97 -10.37
CA LEU A 89 -3.69 -15.08 -11.44
C LEU A 89 -2.52 -14.24 -12.01
N LEU A 90 -1.67 -13.69 -11.14
CA LEU A 90 -0.49 -12.91 -11.53
C LEU A 90 0.54 -13.77 -12.30
N VAL A 91 0.79 -15.01 -11.86
CA VAL A 91 1.70 -15.94 -12.54
C VAL A 91 1.14 -16.38 -13.90
N ALA A 92 -0.15 -16.69 -13.98
CA ALA A 92 -0.84 -17.02 -15.23
C ALA A 92 -0.81 -15.85 -16.23
N LEU A 93 -1.07 -14.63 -15.75
CA LEU A 93 -1.02 -13.38 -16.51
C LEU A 93 0.38 -13.10 -17.07
N HIS A 94 1.44 -13.29 -16.27
CA HIS A 94 2.81 -13.17 -16.75
C HIS A 94 3.13 -14.24 -17.82
N ALA A 95 2.74 -15.49 -17.58
CA ALA A 95 2.97 -16.59 -18.52
C ALA A 95 2.26 -16.40 -19.87
N SER A 96 1.00 -15.96 -19.87
CA SER A 96 0.23 -15.67 -21.08
C SER A 96 0.81 -14.48 -21.84
N THR A 97 1.13 -13.38 -21.13
CA THR A 97 1.69 -12.16 -21.72
C THR A 97 3.04 -12.41 -22.40
N ARG A 98 3.93 -13.23 -21.80
CA ARG A 98 5.18 -13.63 -22.48
C ARG A 98 4.93 -14.42 -23.75
N ARG A 99 3.98 -15.37 -23.72
CA ARG A 99 3.58 -16.20 -24.87
C ARG A 99 2.94 -15.36 -25.99
N GLY A 100 2.37 -14.19 -25.66
CA GLY A 100 1.68 -13.29 -26.59
C GLY A 100 0.15 -13.38 -26.52
N ASP A 101 -0.38 -14.14 -25.56
CA ASP A 101 -1.82 -14.31 -25.35
C ASP A 101 -2.33 -13.25 -24.36
N PHE A 102 -2.92 -12.18 -24.90
CA PHE A 102 -3.45 -11.07 -24.10
C PHE A 102 -4.92 -11.26 -23.68
N SER A 103 -5.54 -12.42 -23.94
CA SER A 103 -6.96 -12.66 -23.64
C SER A 103 -7.28 -12.49 -22.15
N LEU A 104 -6.46 -13.11 -21.29
CA LEU A 104 -6.60 -13.01 -19.83
C LEU A 104 -6.39 -11.58 -19.32
N ALA A 105 -5.41 -10.86 -19.87
CA ALA A 105 -5.15 -9.46 -19.52
C ALA A 105 -6.35 -8.56 -19.90
N LYS A 106 -6.97 -8.78 -21.06
CA LYS A 106 -8.17 -8.06 -21.49
C LYS A 106 -9.36 -8.35 -20.58
N GLU A 107 -9.62 -9.62 -20.26
CA GLU A 107 -10.74 -10.02 -19.40
C GLU A 107 -10.66 -9.34 -18.01
N ILE A 108 -9.47 -9.33 -17.39
CA ILE A 108 -9.22 -8.63 -16.12
C ILE A 108 -9.52 -7.13 -16.26
N LEU A 109 -9.02 -6.49 -17.33
CA LEU A 109 -9.23 -5.05 -17.58
C LEU A 109 -10.71 -4.72 -17.87
N GLU A 110 -11.45 -5.58 -18.58
CA GLU A 110 -12.88 -5.43 -18.87
C GLU A 110 -13.73 -5.64 -17.61
N ARG A 111 -13.41 -6.63 -16.78
CA ARG A 111 -14.04 -6.86 -15.47
C ARG A 111 -13.82 -5.65 -14.55
N HIS A 112 -12.59 -5.10 -14.51
CA HIS A 112 -12.27 -3.91 -13.71
C HIS A 112 -13.04 -2.68 -14.16
N GLN A 113 -13.12 -2.43 -15.47
CA GLN A 113 -13.91 -1.34 -16.04
C GLN A 113 -15.41 -1.50 -15.75
N SER A 114 -15.92 -2.73 -15.79
CA SER A 114 -17.34 -3.02 -15.51
C SER A 114 -17.70 -2.72 -14.06
N CYS A 115 -16.86 -3.11 -13.10
CA CYS A 115 -17.03 -2.79 -11.68
C CYS A 115 -16.94 -1.27 -11.41
N ALA A 116 -15.97 -0.59 -12.03
CA ALA A 116 -15.82 0.86 -11.90
C ALA A 116 -17.02 1.63 -12.49
N ALA A 117 -17.53 1.19 -13.65
CA ALA A 117 -18.70 1.78 -14.28
C ALA A 117 -19.95 1.62 -13.41
N ALA A 118 -20.19 0.42 -12.85
CA ALA A 118 -21.32 0.14 -11.97
C ALA A 118 -21.35 1.05 -10.73
N ALA A 119 -20.20 1.31 -10.10
CA ALA A 119 -20.09 2.23 -8.97
C ALA A 119 -20.44 3.68 -9.33
N SER A 120 -20.24 4.10 -10.59
CA SER A 120 -20.50 5.48 -11.03
C SER A 120 -21.95 5.80 -11.42
N VAL A 121 -22.83 4.80 -11.54
CA VAL A 121 -24.24 5.02 -11.97
C VAL A 121 -25.14 5.52 -10.83
N ASP A 122 -24.77 5.30 -9.57
CA ASP A 122 -25.59 5.62 -8.40
C ASP A 122 -25.66 7.14 -8.09
N GLY A 123 -24.74 7.93 -8.62
CA GLY A 123 -24.69 9.38 -8.42
C GLY A 123 -25.64 10.22 -9.30
N SER A 124 -26.39 9.61 -10.24
CA SER A 124 -27.08 10.34 -11.31
C SER A 124 -28.60 10.08 -11.37
N ARG A 125 -29.30 10.23 -10.22
CA ARG A 125 -30.77 10.16 -10.14
C ARG A 125 -31.44 11.33 -9.39
N HIS A 126 -30.88 12.54 -9.46
CA HIS A 126 -31.65 13.75 -9.12
C HIS A 126 -31.25 15.02 -9.90
N ARG A 127 -31.44 15.01 -11.23
CA ARG A 127 -31.55 16.24 -12.02
C ARG A 127 -32.41 16.03 -13.26
N GLN A 128 -33.61 16.61 -13.29
CA GLN A 128 -34.34 16.89 -14.53
C GLN A 128 -34.93 18.32 -14.49
N PRO A 129 -34.66 19.15 -15.51
CA PRO A 129 -35.35 20.41 -15.71
C PRO A 129 -36.40 20.33 -16.85
N GLY A 130 -37.65 20.71 -16.55
CA GLY A 130 -38.50 21.51 -17.46
C GLY A 130 -39.54 20.83 -18.37
N ALA A 131 -40.80 21.27 -18.18
CA ALA A 131 -41.86 21.51 -19.20
C ALA A 131 -42.63 20.26 -19.75
N LEU A 132 -43.98 20.23 -19.88
CA LEU A 132 -45.10 21.20 -19.76
C LEU A 132 -46.40 20.52 -19.26
N GLY A 133 -47.31 21.28 -18.61
CA GLY A 133 -48.67 20.84 -18.24
C GLY A 133 -48.72 19.91 -17.01
N GLU A 134 -49.70 19.95 -16.10
CA GLU A 134 -51.00 20.63 -16.07
C GLU A 134 -51.41 20.92 -14.60
N ASP A 135 -52.50 21.65 -14.41
CA ASP A 135 -52.93 22.32 -13.18
C ASP A 135 -53.35 21.41 -12.00
N VAL A 136 -52.82 21.68 -10.80
CA VAL A 136 -53.58 21.52 -9.55
C VAL A 136 -53.08 22.45 -8.43
N GLU A 137 -54.02 23.08 -7.76
CA GLU A 137 -53.84 23.99 -6.62
C GLU A 137 -53.96 23.20 -5.30
N GLY A 138 -53.05 23.39 -4.31
CA GLY A 138 -53.12 22.56 -3.10
C GLY A 138 -52.08 22.73 -1.99
N ASN A 139 -52.18 23.82 -1.22
CA ASN A 139 -51.78 23.95 0.20
C ASN A 139 -50.27 24.01 0.59
N ALA A 140 -50.01 24.73 1.68
CA ALA A 140 -48.68 25.14 2.14
C ALA A 140 -48.18 24.42 3.43
N GLY A 141 -46.86 24.48 3.66
CA GLY A 141 -46.18 24.04 4.88
C GLY A 141 -44.64 24.05 4.70
N HIS A 142 -43.95 25.18 4.84
CA HIS A 142 -43.51 25.83 6.10
C HIS A 142 -42.15 25.33 6.62
N THR A 143 -41.09 26.10 6.32
CA THR A 143 -39.76 26.24 6.98
C THR A 143 -38.94 24.96 7.23
N SER A 144 -37.65 24.91 6.88
CA SER A 144 -36.66 25.74 7.57
C SER A 144 -35.57 26.34 6.68
N ASP A 145 -35.17 27.53 7.10
CA ASP A 145 -33.97 28.26 6.73
C ASP A 145 -32.72 27.67 7.40
N SER A 146 -31.58 27.78 6.71
CA SER A 146 -30.26 27.87 7.33
C SER A 146 -29.33 28.55 6.34
N SER A 147 -29.33 29.87 6.38
CA SER A 147 -28.31 30.71 5.75
C SER A 147 -26.99 30.58 6.52
N SER A 148 -25.92 30.24 5.82
CA SER A 148 -24.58 30.71 6.16
C SER A 148 -23.75 30.70 4.89
N ASP A 149 -23.66 31.87 4.28
CA ASP A 149 -22.70 32.21 3.26
C ASP A 149 -21.28 32.04 3.84
N GLN A 150 -20.46 31.20 3.21
CA GLN A 150 -19.01 31.23 3.42
C GLN A 150 -18.30 30.86 2.12
N GLU A 151 -18.36 31.82 1.21
CA GLU A 151 -17.34 32.20 0.23
C GLU A 151 -16.08 31.31 0.24
N CYS A 152 -16.02 30.34 -0.68
CA CYS A 152 -14.84 29.50 -0.91
C CYS A 152 -13.84 30.23 -1.82
N ASP A 153 -13.30 31.36 -1.36
CA ASP A 153 -12.24 32.07 -2.08
C ASP A 153 -10.87 31.77 -1.46
N MET A 154 -10.04 31.04 -2.22
CA MET A 154 -8.64 30.75 -1.90
C MET A 154 -7.82 30.78 -3.18
N GLU A 155 -7.93 31.88 -3.93
CA GLU A 155 -6.76 32.42 -4.60
C GLU A 155 -5.88 33.15 -3.56
N GLU A 156 -4.72 32.59 -3.21
CA GLU A 156 -3.47 33.37 -3.16
C GLU A 156 -2.20 32.54 -2.90
N ASP A 157 -1.23 32.82 -3.76
CA ASP A 157 0.21 32.94 -3.52
C ASP A 157 1.08 31.74 -3.08
N LEU A 158 1.58 31.03 -4.11
CA LEU A 158 2.67 30.05 -4.03
C LEU A 158 4.08 30.67 -3.88
N ALA A 159 4.25 32.01 -3.88
CA ALA A 159 5.57 32.64 -3.96
C ALA A 159 6.30 32.85 -2.62
N GLY A 160 5.61 32.78 -1.47
CA GLY A 160 6.16 33.22 -0.18
C GLY A 160 7.24 32.34 0.47
N LEU A 161 7.34 31.04 0.12
CA LEU A 161 8.11 30.06 0.93
C LEU A 161 9.62 29.98 0.64
N MET A 162 10.15 30.78 -0.30
CA MET A 162 11.59 30.76 -0.65
C MET A 162 12.43 31.86 0.03
N ALA A 163 11.86 32.61 0.97
CA ALA A 163 12.44 33.86 1.48
C ALA A 163 12.96 33.82 2.94
N ASN A 164 13.67 32.76 3.37
CA ASN A 164 14.49 32.81 4.59
C ASN A 164 15.83 32.04 4.54
N ALA A 165 16.37 31.77 3.35
CA ALA A 165 17.68 31.16 3.16
C ALA A 165 18.83 32.18 3.21
N SER A 166 19.04 32.83 4.37
CA SER A 166 20.23 33.65 4.72
C SER A 166 20.13 34.16 6.17
N MET A 167 21.19 34.22 7.01
CA MET A 167 22.58 33.73 6.90
C MET A 167 22.87 32.74 8.08
N THR A 168 24.06 32.48 8.65
CA THR A 168 25.37 33.16 8.81
C THR A 168 26.55 32.21 8.53
N PRO A 169 27.70 32.73 8.04
CA PRO A 169 28.95 31.98 8.06
C PRO A 169 29.65 32.15 9.42
N ILE A 170 30.00 31.05 10.08
CA ILE A 170 31.04 31.03 11.12
C ILE A 170 32.13 30.06 10.67
N GLY A 171 33.10 30.60 9.94
CA GLY A 171 34.41 29.98 9.82
C GLY A 171 35.27 30.44 11.00
N CYS A 172 35.67 29.50 11.86
CA CYS A 172 36.82 29.68 12.73
C CYS A 172 37.76 28.49 12.58
N ASP A 173 38.96 28.80 12.11
CA ASP A 173 40.08 27.90 11.87
C ASP A 173 40.58 27.21 13.16
N GLY A 174 41.16 25.99 13.07
CA GLY A 174 41.78 25.32 14.23
C GLY A 174 41.71 23.78 14.22
N PRO A 175 42.83 23.03 14.07
CA PRO A 175 42.79 21.60 13.72
C PRO A 175 43.25 20.65 14.88
N PRO A 176 43.79 19.42 14.66
CA PRO A 176 43.13 18.21 15.14
C PRO A 176 43.86 17.45 16.28
N ALA A 177 43.09 16.76 17.14
CA ALA A 177 43.66 15.95 18.24
C ALA A 177 43.10 14.51 18.28
N THR A 178 43.81 13.62 17.56
CA THR A 178 44.14 12.22 17.90
C THR A 178 43.40 11.46 19.01
N ARG A 179 43.06 10.19 18.68
CA ARG A 179 43.04 8.98 19.54
C ARG A 179 41.97 8.98 20.65
N THR A 180 41.15 7.95 20.72
CA THR A 180 41.61 6.69 21.35
C THR A 180 40.93 5.44 20.79
N ARG A 181 41.75 4.42 20.46
CA ARG A 181 41.29 3.04 20.25
C ARG A 181 41.12 2.37 21.61
N SER A 182 39.94 1.86 21.91
CA SER A 182 39.77 0.87 22.98
C SER A 182 39.70 -0.53 22.37
N ARG A 183 40.84 -1.25 22.39
CA ARG A 183 40.92 -2.68 22.11
C ARG A 183 41.13 -3.44 23.42
N THR A 184 40.22 -4.34 23.73
CA THR A 184 40.36 -5.45 24.68
C THR A 184 39.48 -6.59 24.12
N ALA A 185 39.93 -7.62 23.41
CA ALA A 185 41.13 -8.48 23.50
C ALA A 185 41.02 -9.63 24.54
N ALA A 186 40.25 -10.67 24.17
CA ALA A 186 40.28 -12.08 24.63
C ALA A 186 39.34 -12.84 23.64
N ARG A 187 39.63 -13.95 22.92
CA ARG A 187 40.55 -15.10 23.08
C ARG A 187 40.21 -15.90 24.35
N GLU A 188 39.88 -17.20 24.37
CA GLU A 188 39.75 -18.35 23.43
C GLU A 188 38.27 -18.86 23.44
N ALA A 189 37.77 -19.91 22.76
CA ALA A 189 38.36 -21.19 22.35
C ALA A 189 37.59 -21.88 21.20
N GLU A 190 38.16 -22.99 20.74
CA GLU A 190 37.74 -23.84 19.62
C GLU A 190 36.79 -25.00 20.06
N ASN A 191 36.17 -25.64 19.06
CA ASN A 191 35.90 -27.08 18.98
C ASN A 191 34.46 -27.61 19.28
N THR A 192 33.72 -27.84 18.19
CA THR A 192 32.96 -29.06 17.85
C THR A 192 32.26 -29.87 18.95
N ARG A 193 30.92 -30.02 18.85
CA ARG A 193 30.24 -31.33 18.69
C ARG A 193 28.73 -31.24 18.41
N LYS A 194 28.26 -32.24 17.65
CA LYS A 194 26.88 -32.62 17.31
C LYS A 194 25.86 -32.52 18.47
N GLY A 195 24.58 -32.29 18.12
CA GLY A 195 23.45 -32.92 18.82
C GLY A 195 22.13 -32.16 18.83
N GLU A 196 21.28 -32.35 17.81
CA GLU A 196 19.84 -32.56 18.05
C GLU A 196 19.64 -33.98 18.64
N PRO A 197 18.51 -34.33 19.29
CA PRO A 197 17.19 -33.67 19.26
C PRO A 197 16.59 -33.41 20.66
N GLY A 198 15.33 -32.99 20.73
CA GLY A 198 14.49 -33.15 21.93
C GLY A 198 13.49 -32.04 22.17
N GLU A 199 12.23 -32.42 22.07
CA GLU A 199 11.02 -31.68 22.46
C GLU A 199 11.00 -31.00 23.85
N ASP A 200 10.15 -29.98 23.97
CA ASP A 200 9.52 -29.45 25.19
C ASP A 200 10.37 -29.05 26.41
N GLU A 201 10.79 -27.77 26.48
CA GLU A 201 10.73 -27.07 27.78
C GLU A 201 10.37 -25.58 27.67
N TRP A 202 9.44 -25.14 28.52
CA TRP A 202 8.81 -23.83 28.47
C TRP A 202 9.76 -22.72 28.94
N ILE A 203 9.89 -21.64 28.15
CA ILE A 203 10.75 -20.50 28.49
C ILE A 203 10.26 -19.85 29.80
N GLN A 204 10.99 -20.09 30.90
CA GLN A 204 10.65 -19.50 32.20
C GLN A 204 10.94 -17.99 32.23
N VAL A 205 9.87 -17.19 32.32
CA VAL A 205 9.99 -15.75 32.56
C VAL A 205 10.53 -15.50 33.96
N SER A 206 11.81 -15.11 34.04
CA SER A 206 12.48 -14.78 35.30
C SER A 206 11.81 -13.58 35.98
N ARG A 207 11.05 -13.84 37.05
CA ARG A 207 10.40 -12.79 37.87
C ARG A 207 11.48 -11.97 38.57
N GLY A 208 11.62 -10.70 38.20
CA GLY A 208 12.66 -9.81 38.71
C GLY A 208 12.63 -9.67 40.24
N ASN A 209 13.72 -10.05 40.90
CA ASN A 209 13.83 -9.95 42.35
C ASN A 209 14.05 -8.49 42.77
N ARG A 210 13.18 -7.95 43.62
CA ARG A 210 13.36 -6.59 44.18
C ARG A 210 14.55 -6.59 45.13
N ARG A 211 15.50 -5.67 44.92
CA ARG A 211 16.54 -5.39 45.93
C ARG A 211 15.90 -4.79 47.19
N PRO A 212 16.29 -5.21 48.40
CA PRO A 212 16.00 -4.43 49.59
C PRO A 212 16.81 -3.12 49.57
N ARG A 213 16.21 -2.05 50.07
CA ARG A 213 16.97 -0.89 50.59
C ARG A 213 17.41 -1.21 52.02
N GLY A 214 18.61 -0.77 52.38
CA GLY A 214 19.10 -0.81 53.76
C GLY A 214 18.47 0.26 54.65
#